data_AF-A0A4R6ESL3-F1
#
_entry.id   AF-A0A4R6ESL3-F1
#
_cell.length_a   1.000
_cell.length_b   1.000
_cell.length_c   1.000
_cell.angle_alpha   90.00
_cell.angle_beta   90.00
_cell.angle_gamma   90.00
#
_symmetry.space_group_name_H-M   'P 1'
#
loop_
_entity.id
_entity.type
_entity.pdbx_description
1 polymer ?
#
loop_
_entity_poly.entity_id
_entity_poly.type
_entity_poly.pdbx_seq_one_letter_code
_entity_poly.pdbx_strand_id
1 'polypeptide(L)'
;MSYQQRDEDLLKSQATGTRECWMFRRRLAKRIADAEKMISYAMDNGIDVNADDLSTVRRARHALWHFSGSEALEAALYNVATRLAKLVHYPNSQVAEDLRRAEELVSYAAFSGNDVAPGDIQALSQARTAQTNRAWDSAIESAFYSALDRLAHRAIPVVAETAGAEARRGARRAIRIYTSSAVVLTFAVVSLSCLLFTVNQISEDVEQTIRQNDAGAMSLHNQLVSHGDDILRAKQKSERELRALLASSYSQHYQLQNDTPEVIDAREKAGNDLQALSNSQPALQIKESLQKFATNNRQLFNDVHRIRVIGRLLNVSVTNRYTDRDPDCAEASSKPAMAAGIAASAPAVTDWICDQARIRDSLEIKVPMLQATSEMADASGNAVRPESVIADGFVKIAAYQDIRAMALYGREIILSFVGAITGFVLPVLYAWLGACAAILRKIKIECETSRFHPEYSKVANRSHVTCAIIVGIAIGLFSDLVHGGQNISPLGVAFVAGYASDKFFYFVDRLVDVIFPARSVSTRGIQASDRNSAQTGTSSGTRMHDPSTAGLVNAARPA
;
A
#
# COMPACT_ATOMS: atom_id res chain seq x y z
N MET A 1 -22.34 -24.02 -38.61
CA MET A 1 -21.50 -24.07 -37.38
C MET A 1 -20.12 -23.54 -37.76
N SER A 2 -19.76 -22.33 -37.33
CA SER A 2 -18.53 -21.64 -37.78
C SER A 2 -17.29 -22.30 -37.16
N TYR A 3 -16.16 -22.23 -37.87
CA TYR A 3 -14.88 -22.75 -37.38
C TYR A 3 -14.48 -22.21 -36.00
N GLN A 4 -14.84 -20.95 -35.69
CA GLN A 4 -14.63 -20.36 -34.36
C GLN A 4 -15.39 -21.07 -33.22
N GLN A 5 -16.59 -21.60 -33.49
CA GLN A 5 -17.35 -22.33 -32.46
C GLN A 5 -16.66 -23.65 -32.11
N ARG A 6 -16.05 -24.31 -33.11
CA ARG A 6 -15.37 -25.59 -32.93
C ARG A 6 -14.06 -25.45 -32.14
N ASP A 7 -13.34 -24.34 -32.34
CA ASP A 7 -12.12 -24.03 -31.59
C ASP A 7 -12.41 -23.61 -30.14
N GLU A 8 -13.49 -22.86 -29.88
CA GLU A 8 -13.93 -22.57 -28.51
C GLU A 8 -14.33 -23.84 -27.75
N ASP A 9 -15.03 -24.77 -28.39
CA ASP A 9 -15.46 -26.03 -27.77
C ASP A 9 -14.26 -26.96 -27.50
N LEU A 10 -13.26 -26.98 -28.39
CA LEU A 10 -11.98 -27.67 -28.17
C LEU A 10 -11.17 -27.07 -27.01
N LEU A 11 -11.09 -25.73 -26.91
CA LEU A 11 -10.41 -25.07 -25.80
C LEU A 11 -11.12 -25.26 -24.46
N LYS A 12 -12.46 -25.21 -24.44
CA LYS A 12 -13.26 -25.53 -23.24
C LYS A 12 -13.10 -27.00 -22.84
N SER A 13 -13.02 -27.91 -23.80
CA SER A 13 -12.74 -29.34 -23.57
C SER A 13 -11.33 -29.57 -22.97
N GLN A 14 -10.30 -28.88 -23.45
CA GLN A 14 -8.95 -28.99 -22.88
C GLN A 14 -8.84 -28.33 -21.49
N ALA A 15 -9.50 -27.19 -21.28
CA ALA A 15 -9.52 -26.49 -19.99
C ALA A 15 -10.27 -27.29 -18.90
N THR A 16 -11.32 -28.02 -19.27
CA THR A 16 -12.05 -28.89 -18.35
C THR A 16 -11.25 -30.14 -17.97
N GLY A 17 -10.61 -30.80 -18.95
CA GLY A 17 -9.74 -31.96 -18.69
C GLY A 17 -8.54 -31.65 -17.77
N THR A 18 -7.93 -30.47 -17.93
CA THR A 18 -6.81 -30.04 -17.07
C THR A 18 -7.24 -29.77 -15.63
N ARG A 19 -8.44 -29.19 -15.42
CA ARG A 19 -8.97 -28.91 -14.08
C ARG A 19 -9.36 -30.20 -13.33
N GLU A 20 -10.01 -31.14 -14.01
CA GLU A 20 -10.37 -32.44 -13.43
C GLU A 20 -9.14 -33.27 -13.08
N CYS A 21 -8.14 -33.29 -13.97
CA CYS A 21 -6.86 -33.94 -13.71
C CYS A 21 -6.16 -33.35 -12.48
N TRP A 22 -6.18 -32.01 -12.32
CA TRP A 22 -5.56 -31.35 -11.17
C TRP A 22 -6.29 -31.66 -9.85
N MET A 23 -7.63 -31.62 -9.86
CA MET A 23 -8.43 -31.94 -8.67
C MET A 23 -8.30 -33.42 -8.28
N PHE A 24 -8.31 -34.34 -9.25
CA PHE A 24 -8.02 -35.75 -9.02
C PHE A 24 -6.65 -35.94 -8.37
N ARG A 25 -5.61 -35.32 -8.92
CA ARG A 25 -4.24 -35.40 -8.39
C ARG A 25 -4.15 -34.91 -6.95
N ARG A 26 -4.81 -33.79 -6.63
CA ARG A 26 -4.83 -33.24 -5.27
C ARG A 26 -5.57 -34.16 -4.29
N ARG A 27 -6.69 -34.76 -4.69
CA ARG A 27 -7.44 -35.74 -3.88
C ARG A 27 -6.62 -37.01 -3.64
N LEU A 28 -6.03 -37.57 -4.69
CA LEU A 28 -5.20 -38.76 -4.62
C LEU A 28 -3.96 -38.55 -3.73
N ALA A 29 -3.26 -37.43 -3.91
CA ALA A 29 -2.11 -37.07 -3.09
C ALA A 29 -2.46 -36.98 -1.60
N LYS A 30 -3.61 -36.39 -1.27
CA LYS A 30 -4.11 -36.32 0.12
C LYS A 30 -4.36 -37.72 0.67
N ARG A 31 -5.09 -38.59 -0.05
CA ARG A 31 -5.38 -39.96 0.38
C ARG A 31 -4.13 -40.81 0.57
N ILE A 32 -3.14 -40.67 -0.33
CA ILE A 32 -1.85 -41.37 -0.20
C ILE A 32 -1.16 -40.93 1.09
N ALA A 33 -1.08 -39.62 1.35
CA ALA A 33 -0.48 -39.10 2.57
C ALA A 33 -1.21 -39.59 3.84
N ASP A 34 -2.54 -39.65 3.82
CA ASP A 34 -3.34 -40.16 4.93
C ASP A 34 -3.07 -41.66 5.16
N ALA A 35 -3.02 -42.46 4.08
CA ALA A 35 -2.72 -43.90 4.16
C ALA A 35 -1.30 -44.18 4.65
N GLU A 36 -0.29 -43.44 4.15
CA GLU A 36 1.08 -43.54 4.63
C GLU A 36 1.20 -43.16 6.11
N LYS A 37 0.49 -42.12 6.57
CA LYS A 37 0.43 -41.75 7.99
C LYS A 37 -0.12 -42.90 8.84
N MET A 38 -1.19 -43.56 8.39
CA MET A 38 -1.77 -44.72 9.08
C MET A 38 -0.81 -45.92 9.09
N ILE A 39 -0.09 -46.18 8.00
CA ILE A 39 0.92 -47.26 7.93
C ILE A 39 2.07 -46.99 8.90
N SER A 40 2.65 -45.78 8.89
CA SER A 40 3.70 -45.40 9.83
C SER A 40 3.24 -45.57 11.28
N TYR A 41 2.04 -45.09 11.61
CA TYR A 41 1.48 -45.26 12.94
C TYR A 41 1.30 -46.74 13.33
N ALA A 42 0.77 -47.56 12.43
CA ALA A 42 0.59 -48.99 12.68
C ALA A 42 1.93 -49.68 12.96
N MET A 43 2.95 -49.41 12.15
CA MET A 43 4.30 -49.98 12.34
C MET A 43 4.95 -49.53 13.65
N ASP A 44 4.84 -48.24 14.01
CA ASP A 44 5.41 -47.69 15.25
C ASP A 44 4.77 -48.30 16.51
N ASN A 45 3.53 -48.77 16.42
CA ASN A 45 2.79 -49.42 17.51
C ASN A 45 2.81 -50.95 17.44
N GLY A 46 3.63 -51.54 16.55
CA GLY A 46 3.76 -53.00 16.41
C GLY A 46 2.51 -53.68 15.85
N ILE A 47 1.63 -52.94 15.18
CA ILE A 47 0.44 -53.49 14.51
C ILE A 47 0.88 -54.02 13.15
N ASP A 48 0.66 -55.32 12.92
CA ASP A 48 0.97 -55.96 11.65
C ASP A 48 0.08 -55.43 10.53
N VAL A 49 0.71 -54.93 9.45
CA VAL A 49 0.02 -54.34 8.30
C VAL A 49 0.19 -55.28 7.11
N ASN A 50 -0.93 -55.64 6.48
CA ASN A 50 -0.93 -56.53 5.32
C ASN A 50 0.00 -55.98 4.20
N ALA A 51 0.91 -56.83 3.71
CA ALA A 51 1.85 -56.51 2.65
C ALA A 51 1.16 -56.03 1.35
N ASP A 52 -0.03 -56.55 1.05
CA ASP A 52 -0.82 -56.15 -0.13
C ASP A 52 -1.30 -54.69 -0.04
N ASP A 53 -1.64 -54.24 1.18
CA ASP A 53 -2.05 -52.86 1.45
C ASP A 53 -0.88 -51.90 1.24
N LEU A 54 0.32 -52.26 1.73
CA LEU A 54 1.55 -51.50 1.49
C LEU A 54 1.87 -51.41 -0.01
N SER A 55 1.78 -52.52 -0.74
CA SER A 55 2.06 -52.55 -2.18
C SER A 55 1.12 -51.63 -2.96
N THR A 56 -0.15 -51.54 -2.54
CA THR A 56 -1.16 -50.72 -3.19
C THR A 56 -0.92 -49.23 -2.94
N VAL A 57 -0.55 -48.82 -1.72
CA VAL A 57 -0.16 -47.43 -1.41
C VAL A 57 1.09 -47.03 -2.19
N ARG A 58 2.09 -47.91 -2.28
CA ARG A 58 3.31 -47.68 -3.08
C ARG A 58 3.00 -47.52 -4.57
N ARG A 59 2.13 -48.38 -5.14
CA ARG A 59 1.66 -48.25 -6.54
C ARG A 59 0.93 -46.93 -6.77
N ALA A 60 0.06 -46.51 -5.84
CA ALA A 60 -0.63 -45.23 -5.90
C ALA A 60 0.35 -44.04 -5.90
N ARG A 61 1.38 -44.09 -5.04
CA ARG A 61 2.43 -43.07 -5.03
C ARG A 61 3.22 -43.04 -6.33
N HIS A 62 3.61 -44.18 -6.87
CA HIS A 62 4.29 -44.27 -8.17
C HIS A 62 3.41 -43.67 -9.29
N ALA A 63 2.13 -44.00 -9.33
CA ALA A 63 1.19 -43.44 -10.31
C ALA A 63 1.02 -41.91 -10.18
N LEU A 64 1.08 -41.36 -8.97
CA LEU A 64 1.03 -39.91 -8.72
C LEU A 64 2.25 -39.17 -9.33
N TRP A 65 3.42 -39.82 -9.32
CA TRP A 65 4.64 -39.29 -9.92
C TRP A 65 4.63 -39.38 -11.45
N HIS A 66 4.13 -40.49 -12.01
CA HIS A 66 4.10 -40.74 -13.46
C HIS A 66 2.84 -40.23 -14.17
N PHE A 67 1.95 -39.54 -13.46
CA PHE A 67 0.68 -39.03 -14.01
C PHE A 67 -0.22 -40.14 -14.62
N SER A 68 -0.15 -41.35 -14.09
CA SER A 68 -0.81 -42.54 -14.63
C SER A 68 -1.85 -43.13 -13.68
N GLY A 69 -2.66 -42.26 -13.04
CA GLY A 69 -3.70 -42.70 -12.10
C GLY A 69 -4.94 -43.22 -12.82
N SER A 70 -5.43 -44.40 -12.44
CA SER A 70 -6.72 -44.94 -12.89
C SER A 70 -7.76 -44.85 -11.77
N GLU A 71 -9.04 -44.80 -12.16
CA GLU A 71 -10.16 -44.85 -11.21
C GLU A 71 -10.14 -46.14 -10.37
N ALA A 72 -9.74 -47.26 -10.98
CA ALA A 72 -9.55 -48.52 -10.29
C ALA A 72 -8.48 -48.43 -9.18
N LEU A 73 -7.40 -47.68 -9.39
CA LEU A 73 -6.37 -47.46 -8.38
C LEU A 73 -6.87 -46.56 -7.24
N GLU A 74 -7.69 -45.54 -7.54
CA GLU A 74 -8.33 -44.74 -6.49
C GLU A 74 -9.29 -45.59 -5.65
N ALA A 75 -10.12 -46.43 -6.28
CA ALA A 75 -11.02 -47.36 -5.57
C ALA A 75 -10.24 -48.37 -4.70
N ALA A 76 -9.15 -48.93 -5.23
CA ALA A 76 -8.27 -49.82 -4.47
C ALA A 76 -7.65 -49.09 -3.26
N LEU A 77 -7.13 -47.88 -3.46
CA LEU A 77 -6.57 -47.05 -2.38
C LEU A 77 -7.63 -46.71 -1.33
N TYR A 78 -8.88 -46.44 -1.72
CA TYR A 78 -9.97 -46.17 -0.79
C TYR A 78 -10.29 -47.38 0.09
N ASN A 79 -10.34 -48.58 -0.50
CA ASN A 79 -10.55 -49.82 0.24
C ASN A 79 -9.41 -50.09 1.22
N VAL A 80 -8.16 -49.88 0.79
CA VAL A 80 -6.97 -49.98 1.65
C VAL A 80 -7.04 -48.98 2.79
N ALA A 81 -7.32 -47.70 2.50
CA ALA A 81 -7.44 -46.67 3.54
C ALA A 81 -8.53 -47.00 4.55
N THR A 82 -9.65 -47.58 4.12
CA THR A 82 -10.75 -47.99 5.01
C THR A 82 -10.34 -49.18 5.89
N ARG A 83 -9.62 -50.17 5.36
CA ARG A 83 -9.07 -51.28 6.15
C ARG A 83 -8.03 -50.81 7.15
N LEU A 84 -7.07 -50.00 6.71
CA LEU A 84 -6.07 -49.38 7.59
C LEU A 84 -6.72 -48.53 8.67
N ALA A 85 -7.77 -47.76 8.34
CA ALA A 85 -8.51 -47.00 9.32
C ALA A 85 -9.15 -47.92 10.36
N LYS A 86 -9.82 -49.01 9.98
CA LYS A 86 -10.37 -49.98 10.95
C LYS A 86 -9.29 -50.66 11.80
N LEU A 87 -8.11 -50.89 11.22
CA LEU A 87 -6.96 -51.50 11.88
C LEU A 87 -6.39 -50.59 12.97
N VAL A 88 -6.22 -49.31 12.62
CA VAL A 88 -5.58 -48.29 13.46
C VAL A 88 -6.54 -47.70 14.50
N HIS A 89 -7.82 -47.57 14.16
CA HIS A 89 -8.83 -46.93 15.00
C HIS A 89 -9.66 -47.94 15.81
N TYR A 90 -9.06 -49.07 16.21
CA TYR A 90 -9.71 -50.01 17.13
C TYR A 90 -9.68 -49.47 18.57
N PRO A 91 -10.75 -49.64 19.38
CA PRO A 91 -12.08 -50.20 19.05
C PRO A 91 -12.96 -49.25 18.23
N ASN A 92 -12.80 -47.94 18.45
CA ASN A 92 -13.38 -46.88 17.64
C ASN A 92 -12.39 -45.70 17.52
N SER A 93 -12.58 -44.83 16.54
CA SER A 93 -11.65 -43.73 16.26
C SER A 93 -11.55 -42.70 17.36
N GLN A 94 -12.64 -42.48 18.11
CA GLN A 94 -12.65 -41.51 19.20
C GLN A 94 -11.81 -42.02 20.37
N VAL A 95 -11.99 -43.27 20.78
CA VAL A 95 -11.24 -43.91 21.87
C VAL A 95 -9.75 -43.99 21.54
N ALA A 96 -9.39 -44.34 20.30
CA ALA A 96 -7.99 -44.38 19.87
C ALA A 96 -7.33 -42.98 19.96
N GLU A 97 -8.07 -41.93 19.58
CA GLU A 97 -7.61 -40.55 19.67
C GLU A 97 -7.57 -40.05 21.12
N ASP A 98 -8.56 -40.38 21.95
CA ASP A 98 -8.61 -40.06 23.37
C ASP A 98 -7.45 -40.73 24.14
N LEU A 99 -7.10 -41.97 23.79
CA LEU A 99 -5.96 -42.67 24.38
C LEU A 99 -4.64 -41.96 24.05
N ARG A 100 -4.44 -41.56 22.79
CA ARG A 100 -3.29 -40.76 22.35
C ARG A 100 -3.20 -39.44 23.10
N ARG A 101 -4.35 -38.76 23.26
CA ARG A 101 -4.48 -37.52 24.03
C ARG A 101 -4.13 -37.73 25.51
N ALA A 102 -4.59 -38.83 26.10
CA ALA A 102 -4.27 -39.19 27.48
C ALA A 102 -2.76 -39.36 27.69
N GLU A 103 -2.05 -39.97 26.75
CA GLU A 103 -0.59 -40.11 26.82
C GLU A 103 0.15 -38.78 26.82
N GLU A 104 -0.27 -37.86 25.94
CA GLU A 104 0.27 -36.49 25.90
C GLU A 104 0.03 -35.77 27.24
N LEU A 105 -1.15 -36.00 27.84
CA LEU A 105 -1.53 -35.42 29.13
C LEU A 105 -0.72 -36.02 30.29
N VAL A 106 -0.49 -37.34 30.32
CA VAL A 106 0.36 -38.00 31.34
C VAL A 106 1.79 -37.48 31.24
N SER A 107 2.33 -37.42 30.03
CA SER A 107 3.68 -36.90 29.80
C SER A 107 3.79 -35.47 30.32
N TYR A 108 2.82 -34.61 29.99
CA TYR A 108 2.78 -33.24 30.51
C TYR A 108 2.67 -33.20 32.03
N ALA A 109 1.75 -33.96 32.63
CA ALA A 109 1.55 -34.01 34.08
C ALA A 109 2.85 -34.38 34.80
N ALA A 110 3.54 -35.43 34.33
CA ALA A 110 4.83 -35.86 34.84
C ALA A 110 5.91 -34.76 34.73
N PHE A 111 6.02 -34.08 33.58
CA PHE A 111 7.00 -32.99 33.40
C PHE A 111 6.67 -31.73 34.21
N SER A 112 5.40 -31.45 34.45
CA SER A 112 4.93 -30.29 35.23
C SER A 112 5.01 -30.50 36.75
N GLY A 113 5.39 -31.70 37.22
CA GLY A 113 5.44 -32.04 38.64
C GLY A 113 4.06 -32.32 39.26
N ASN A 114 3.04 -32.55 38.42
CA ASN A 114 1.73 -32.99 38.90
C ASN A 114 1.81 -34.48 39.25
N ASP A 115 1.40 -34.84 40.47
CA ASP A 115 1.39 -36.23 40.91
C ASP A 115 0.34 -37.02 40.12
N VAL A 116 0.77 -38.08 39.43
CA VAL A 116 -0.08 -38.96 38.64
C VAL A 116 -0.25 -40.25 39.43
N ALA A 117 -1.50 -40.55 39.82
CA ALA A 117 -1.76 -41.73 40.65
C ALA A 117 -1.34 -43.01 39.89
N PRO A 118 -0.67 -43.97 40.55
CA PRO A 118 -0.21 -45.19 39.89
C PRO A 118 -1.36 -46.02 39.30
N GLY A 119 -2.54 -45.96 39.92
CA GLY A 119 -3.76 -46.60 39.39
C GLY A 119 -4.24 -46.00 38.06
N ASP A 120 -4.08 -44.69 37.86
CA ASP A 120 -4.45 -44.04 36.60
C ASP A 120 -3.49 -44.46 35.48
N ILE A 121 -2.18 -44.53 35.77
CA ILE A 121 -1.17 -45.04 34.84
C ILE A 121 -1.44 -46.50 34.49
N GLN A 122 -1.81 -47.32 35.48
CA GLN A 122 -2.15 -48.72 35.27
C GLN A 122 -3.36 -48.86 34.33
N ALA A 123 -4.43 -48.11 34.56
CA ALA A 123 -5.62 -48.13 33.68
C ALA A 123 -5.28 -47.72 32.23
N LEU A 124 -4.47 -46.67 32.05
CA LEU A 124 -4.00 -46.25 30.73
C LEU A 124 -3.11 -47.31 30.04
N SER A 125 -2.23 -47.97 30.80
CA SER A 125 -1.37 -49.04 30.27
C SER A 125 -2.16 -50.30 29.87
N GLN A 126 -3.20 -50.64 30.63
CA GLN A 126 -4.12 -51.73 30.32
C GLN A 126 -4.93 -51.43 29.07
N ALA A 127 -5.47 -50.20 28.95
CA ALA A 127 -6.14 -49.72 27.76
C ALA A 127 -5.25 -49.82 26.52
N ARG A 128 -3.99 -49.37 26.59
CA ARG A 128 -3.03 -49.51 25.48
C ARG A 128 -2.80 -50.97 25.09
N THR A 129 -2.56 -51.84 26.07
CA THR A 129 -2.34 -53.27 25.84
C THR A 129 -3.56 -53.93 25.19
N ALA A 130 -4.76 -53.56 25.64
CA ALA A 130 -6.02 -54.04 25.09
C ALA A 130 -6.26 -53.54 23.66
N GLN A 131 -5.85 -52.31 23.34
CA GLN A 131 -5.90 -51.79 21.98
C GLN A 131 -4.98 -52.60 21.04
N THR A 132 -3.72 -52.80 21.44
CA THR A 132 -2.74 -53.56 20.64
C THR A 132 -3.17 -55.02 20.43
N ASN A 133 -3.65 -55.67 21.49
CA ASN A 133 -4.08 -57.07 21.45
C ASN A 133 -5.51 -57.27 20.92
N ARG A 134 -6.20 -56.18 20.56
CA ARG A 134 -7.63 -56.16 20.20
C ARG A 134 -8.55 -56.83 21.23
N ALA A 135 -8.19 -56.73 22.50
CA ALA A 135 -8.93 -57.28 23.64
C ALA A 135 -9.70 -56.19 24.40
N TRP A 136 -10.16 -55.15 23.69
CA TRP A 136 -10.91 -54.04 24.30
C TRP A 136 -12.30 -54.49 24.74
N ASP A 137 -12.64 -54.25 26.00
CA ASP A 137 -13.94 -54.55 26.59
C ASP A 137 -14.52 -53.33 27.34
N SER A 138 -15.77 -53.44 27.80
CA SER A 138 -16.46 -52.35 28.50
C SER A 138 -15.85 -52.01 29.85
N ALA A 139 -15.19 -52.95 30.51
CA ALA A 139 -14.58 -52.73 31.83
C ALA A 139 -13.31 -51.88 31.70
N ILE A 140 -12.49 -52.18 30.69
CA ILE A 140 -11.29 -51.42 30.33
C ILE A 140 -11.67 -50.01 29.88
N GLU A 141 -12.72 -49.87 29.07
CA GLU A 141 -13.19 -48.55 28.62
C GLU A 141 -13.64 -47.65 29.79
N SER A 142 -14.42 -48.21 30.72
CA SER A 142 -14.88 -47.47 31.90
C SER A 142 -13.72 -47.06 32.81
N ALA A 143 -12.76 -47.97 33.04
CA ALA A 143 -11.57 -47.68 33.83
C ALA A 143 -10.67 -46.61 33.16
N PHE A 144 -10.52 -46.69 31.84
CA PHE A 144 -9.79 -45.72 31.03
C PHE A 144 -10.37 -44.31 31.17
N TYR A 145 -11.67 -44.12 30.90
CA TYR A 145 -12.28 -42.79 30.96
C TYR A 145 -12.31 -42.23 32.38
N SER A 146 -12.46 -43.08 33.40
CA SER A 146 -12.36 -42.65 34.80
C SER A 146 -10.96 -42.13 35.16
N ALA A 147 -9.91 -42.79 34.67
CA ALA A 147 -8.53 -42.34 34.85
C ALA A 147 -8.25 -41.06 34.04
N LEU A 148 -8.74 -40.99 32.81
CA LEU A 148 -8.59 -39.81 31.95
C LEU A 148 -9.27 -38.57 32.57
N ASP A 149 -10.47 -38.72 33.12
CA ASP A 149 -11.19 -37.63 33.79
C ASP A 149 -10.41 -37.08 35.00
N ARG A 150 -9.89 -37.96 35.86
CA ARG A 150 -9.03 -37.55 36.99
C ARG A 150 -7.76 -36.86 36.52
N LEU A 151 -7.12 -37.39 35.48
CA LEU A 151 -5.91 -36.80 34.91
C LEU A 151 -6.19 -35.42 34.29
N ALA A 152 -7.31 -35.28 33.58
CA ALA A 152 -7.76 -34.01 33.00
C ALA A 152 -7.99 -32.96 34.08
N HIS A 153 -8.65 -33.32 35.18
CA HIS A 153 -8.87 -32.42 36.32
C HIS A 153 -7.55 -31.96 36.97
N ARG A 154 -6.54 -32.83 37.06
CA ARG A 154 -5.21 -32.48 37.60
C ARG A 154 -4.39 -31.63 36.63
N ALA A 155 -4.59 -31.80 35.34
CA ALA A 155 -3.88 -31.07 34.31
C ALA A 155 -4.48 -29.68 34.02
N ILE A 156 -5.65 -29.33 34.57
CA ILE A 156 -6.26 -27.99 34.41
C ILE A 156 -5.22 -26.93 34.76
N PRO A 157 -4.97 -25.96 33.86
CA PRO A 157 -5.77 -25.59 32.67
C PRO A 157 -5.27 -26.11 31.31
N VAL A 158 -4.37 -27.09 31.29
CA VAL A 158 -3.82 -27.69 30.07
C VAL A 158 -4.68 -28.87 29.65
N VAL A 159 -5.14 -28.84 28.40
CA VAL A 159 -5.88 -29.95 27.78
C VAL A 159 -4.89 -30.77 26.94
N ALA A 160 -5.16 -32.04 26.70
CA ALA A 160 -4.31 -32.87 25.84
C ALA A 160 -4.01 -32.21 24.48
N GLU A 161 -5.02 -31.55 23.89
CA GLU A 161 -4.89 -30.81 22.64
C GLU A 161 -3.91 -29.64 22.68
N THR A 162 -3.58 -29.11 23.87
CA THR A 162 -2.62 -28.02 24.05
C THR A 162 -1.23 -28.51 24.47
N ALA A 163 -1.14 -29.69 25.09
CA ALA A 163 0.11 -30.35 25.45
C ALA A 163 0.81 -31.05 24.26
N GLY A 164 0.02 -31.50 23.28
CA GLY A 164 0.48 -32.37 22.21
C GLY A 164 1.51 -31.79 21.24
N ALA A 165 2.22 -32.68 20.55
CA ALA A 165 3.22 -32.29 19.53
C ALA A 165 2.57 -31.52 18.37
N GLU A 166 1.31 -31.79 18.07
CA GLU A 166 0.53 -31.09 17.05
C GLU A 166 0.28 -29.63 17.42
N ALA A 167 -0.02 -29.33 18.70
CA ALA A 167 -0.17 -27.96 19.20
C ALA A 167 1.12 -27.15 18.98
N ARG A 168 2.28 -27.73 19.34
CA ARG A 168 3.60 -27.10 19.15
C ARG A 168 3.92 -26.87 17.68
N ARG A 169 3.61 -27.82 16.80
CA ARG A 169 3.79 -27.65 15.33
C ARG A 169 2.85 -26.56 14.80
N GLY A 170 1.60 -26.54 15.26
CA GLY A 170 0.61 -25.51 14.95
C GLY A 170 1.08 -24.12 15.35
N ALA A 171 1.55 -23.97 16.58
CA ALA A 171 2.12 -22.72 17.10
C ALA A 171 3.32 -22.26 16.28
N ARG A 172 4.29 -23.13 16.00
CA ARG A 172 5.45 -22.79 15.14
C ARG A 172 5.03 -22.33 13.75
N ARG A 173 4.04 -23.00 13.15
CA ARG A 173 3.51 -22.60 11.84
C ARG A 173 2.83 -21.23 11.91
N ALA A 174 2.02 -20.99 12.94
CA ALA A 174 1.38 -19.70 13.16
C ALA A 174 2.41 -18.59 13.35
N ILE A 175 3.42 -18.80 14.21
CA ILE A 175 4.53 -17.87 14.43
C ILE A 175 5.20 -17.54 13.10
N ARG A 176 5.59 -18.53 12.29
CA ARG A 176 6.22 -18.25 10.98
C ARG A 176 5.35 -17.41 10.06
N ILE A 177 4.05 -17.70 9.99
CA ILE A 177 3.11 -16.96 9.13
C ILE A 177 3.00 -15.51 9.61
N TYR A 178 2.78 -15.28 10.90
CA TYR A 178 2.63 -13.92 11.44
C TYR A 178 3.95 -13.14 11.45
N THR A 179 5.09 -13.79 11.71
CA THR A 179 6.41 -13.16 11.58
C THR A 179 6.69 -12.79 10.12
N SER A 180 6.41 -13.68 9.17
CA SER A 180 6.56 -13.36 7.75
C SER A 180 5.65 -12.22 7.32
N SER A 181 4.39 -12.22 7.78
CA SER A 181 3.45 -11.12 7.52
C SER A 181 3.95 -9.80 8.12
N ALA A 182 4.45 -9.83 9.36
CA ALA A 182 4.99 -8.64 10.02
C ALA A 182 6.22 -8.09 9.28
N VAL A 183 7.15 -8.95 8.86
CA VAL A 183 8.34 -8.54 8.09
C VAL A 183 7.95 -7.91 6.75
N VAL A 184 7.05 -8.54 6.00
CA VAL A 184 6.54 -8.00 4.73
C VAL A 184 5.86 -6.65 4.95
N LEU A 185 5.06 -6.53 6.00
CA LEU A 185 4.32 -5.32 6.29
C LEU A 185 5.24 -4.19 6.78
N THR A 186 6.25 -4.48 7.60
CA THR A 186 7.29 -3.51 7.97
C THR A 186 8.05 -3.02 6.74
N PHE A 187 8.44 -3.91 5.82
CA PHE A 187 9.09 -3.51 4.58
C PHE A 187 8.17 -2.62 3.72
N ALA A 188 6.89 -2.97 3.61
CA ALA A 188 5.90 -2.16 2.91
C ALA A 188 5.75 -0.77 3.53
N VAL A 189 5.62 -0.67 4.85
CA VAL A 189 5.52 0.61 5.57
C VAL A 189 6.77 1.47 5.38
N VAL A 190 7.97 0.91 5.53
CA VAL A 190 9.22 1.66 5.35
C VAL A 190 9.38 2.16 3.92
N SER A 191 9.08 1.30 2.93
CA SER A 191 9.13 1.66 1.52
C SER A 191 8.13 2.76 1.18
N LEU A 192 6.90 2.65 1.70
CA LEU A 192 5.85 3.65 1.52
C LEU A 192 6.23 4.98 2.17
N SER A 193 6.74 4.97 3.41
CA SER A 193 7.19 6.18 4.10
C SER A 193 8.34 6.86 3.36
N CYS A 194 9.29 6.11 2.81
CA CYS A 194 10.38 6.65 2.00
C CYS A 194 9.84 7.30 0.71
N LEU A 195 8.92 6.62 0.02
CA LEU A 195 8.28 7.15 -1.17
C LEU A 195 7.52 8.45 -0.87
N LEU A 196 6.70 8.47 0.19
CA LEU A 196 5.93 9.66 0.58
C LEU A 196 6.84 10.83 0.95
N PHE A 197 7.96 10.55 1.63
CA PHE A 197 8.95 11.57 1.95
C PHE A 197 9.58 12.18 0.69
N THR A 198 10.05 11.35 -0.25
CA THR A 198 10.59 11.84 -1.52
C THR A 198 9.58 12.67 -2.30
N VAL A 199 8.31 12.24 -2.30
CA VAL A 199 7.23 12.94 -2.97
C VAL A 199 6.96 14.31 -2.34
N ASN A 200 6.93 14.39 -0.99
CA ASN A 200 6.74 15.65 -0.28
C ASN A 200 7.91 16.62 -0.55
N GLN A 201 9.16 16.14 -0.52
CA GLN A 201 10.33 16.95 -0.85
C GLN A 201 10.24 17.52 -2.27
N ILE A 202 9.92 16.69 -3.27
CA ILE A 202 9.77 17.14 -4.66
C ILE A 202 8.64 18.19 -4.77
N SER A 203 7.54 17.99 -4.05
CA SER A 203 6.42 18.94 -4.03
C SER A 203 6.83 20.30 -3.45
N GLU A 204 7.61 20.32 -2.37
CA GLU A 204 8.14 21.53 -1.76
C GLU A 204 9.15 22.25 -2.67
N ASP A 205 10.06 21.49 -3.29
CA ASP A 205 11.05 22.01 -4.24
C ASP A 205 10.39 22.66 -5.47
N VAL A 206 9.35 22.01 -6.01
CA VAL A 206 8.55 22.54 -7.14
C VAL A 206 7.86 23.84 -6.74
N GLU A 207 7.24 23.89 -5.57
CA GLU A 207 6.57 25.09 -5.07
C GLU A 207 7.56 26.26 -4.88
N GLN A 208 8.72 25.99 -4.28
CA GLN A 208 9.76 26.98 -4.10
C GLN A 208 10.27 27.50 -5.45
N THR A 209 10.50 26.61 -6.42
CA THR A 209 10.97 26.97 -7.77
C THR A 209 9.93 27.81 -8.51
N ILE A 210 8.64 27.47 -8.41
CA ILE A 210 7.56 28.28 -8.98
C ILE A 210 7.55 29.67 -8.37
N ARG A 211 7.64 29.81 -7.04
CA ARG A 211 7.65 31.13 -6.37
C ARG A 211 8.85 31.99 -6.82
N GLN A 212 10.03 31.38 -6.96
CA GLN A 212 11.22 32.08 -7.46
C GLN A 212 11.07 32.53 -8.91
N ASN A 213 10.49 31.67 -9.76
CA ASN A 213 10.29 31.99 -11.18
C ASN A 213 9.16 32.98 -11.40
N ASP A 214 8.11 32.97 -10.59
CA ASP A 214 7.02 33.97 -10.65
C ASP A 214 7.58 35.37 -10.41
N ALA A 215 8.40 35.53 -9.36
CA ALA A 215 9.09 36.78 -9.08
C ALA A 215 10.05 37.19 -10.23
N GLY A 216 10.79 36.22 -10.77
CA GLY A 216 11.69 36.42 -11.90
C GLY A 216 10.97 36.84 -13.18
N ALA A 217 9.84 36.21 -13.50
CA ALA A 217 9.02 36.49 -14.68
C ALA A 217 8.43 37.90 -14.64
N MET A 218 7.92 38.34 -13.48
CA MET A 218 7.41 39.71 -13.32
C MET A 218 8.51 40.76 -13.49
N SER A 219 9.68 40.52 -12.89
CA SER A 219 10.85 41.41 -13.04
C SER A 219 11.29 41.48 -14.51
N LEU A 220 11.44 40.32 -15.15
CA LEU A 220 11.85 40.22 -16.55
C LEU A 220 10.84 40.88 -17.50
N HIS A 221 9.54 40.68 -17.26
CA HIS A 221 8.48 41.34 -18.03
C HIS A 221 8.61 42.86 -17.98
N ASN A 222 8.77 43.43 -16.78
CA ASN A 222 8.92 44.87 -16.61
C ASN A 222 10.18 45.41 -17.29
N GLN A 223 11.31 44.68 -17.20
CA GLN A 223 12.55 45.06 -17.88
C GLN A 223 12.43 44.99 -19.40
N LEU A 224 11.78 43.95 -19.94
CA LEU A 224 11.56 43.79 -21.38
C LEU A 224 10.64 44.89 -21.95
N VAL A 225 9.55 45.22 -21.24
CA VAL A 225 8.65 46.31 -21.62
C VAL A 225 9.41 47.65 -21.61
N SER A 226 10.12 47.95 -20.53
CA SER A 226 10.92 49.19 -20.43
C SER A 226 11.96 49.28 -21.55
N HIS A 227 12.68 48.19 -21.84
CA HIS A 227 13.70 48.19 -22.87
C HIS A 227 13.10 48.29 -24.29
N GLY A 228 11.92 47.71 -24.51
CA GLY A 228 11.17 47.86 -25.75
C GLY A 228 10.75 49.30 -26.01
N ASP A 229 10.29 50.01 -24.98
CA ASP A 229 9.96 51.44 -25.07
C ASP A 229 11.20 52.29 -25.44
N ASP A 230 12.37 51.96 -24.87
CA ASP A 230 13.62 52.65 -25.19
C ASP A 230 14.06 52.42 -26.64
N ILE A 231 13.96 51.18 -27.15
CA ILE A 231 14.23 50.87 -28.56
C ILE A 231 13.26 51.62 -29.48
N LEU A 232 11.97 51.67 -29.13
CA LEU A 232 10.96 52.38 -29.92
C LEU A 232 11.24 53.89 -29.96
N ARG A 233 11.60 54.49 -28.81
CA ARG A 233 11.99 55.91 -28.72
C ARG A 233 13.24 56.21 -29.54
N ALA A 234 14.25 55.36 -29.46
CA ALA A 234 15.48 55.50 -30.25
C ALA A 234 15.20 55.42 -31.76
N LYS A 235 14.37 54.45 -32.19
CA LYS A 235 13.94 54.29 -33.58
C LYS A 235 13.16 55.52 -34.06
N GLN A 236 12.17 55.98 -33.30
CA GLN A 236 11.41 57.18 -33.63
C GLN A 236 12.30 58.43 -33.74
N LYS A 237 13.30 58.57 -32.87
CA LYS A 237 14.28 59.66 -32.93
C LYS A 237 15.09 59.58 -34.24
N SER A 238 15.66 58.41 -34.55
CA SER A 238 16.42 58.20 -35.79
C SER A 238 15.59 58.46 -37.05
N GLU A 239 14.31 58.04 -37.07
CA GLU A 239 13.40 58.31 -38.18
C GLU A 239 13.08 59.79 -38.32
N ARG A 240 12.95 60.54 -37.21
CA ARG A 240 12.73 62.00 -37.24
C ARG A 240 13.96 62.72 -37.79
N GLU A 241 15.16 62.33 -37.38
CA GLU A 241 16.42 62.87 -37.90
C GLU A 241 16.56 62.58 -39.40
N LEU A 242 16.31 61.34 -39.83
CA LEU A 242 16.34 60.95 -41.23
C LEU A 242 15.29 61.71 -42.07
N ARG A 243 14.06 61.86 -41.57
CA ARG A 243 13.01 62.63 -42.25
C ARG A 243 13.37 64.11 -42.36
N ALA A 244 14.01 64.69 -41.34
CA ALA A 244 14.47 66.08 -41.39
C ALA A 244 15.54 66.29 -42.48
N LEU A 245 16.50 65.35 -42.61
CA LEU A 245 17.53 65.36 -43.65
C LEU A 245 16.95 65.14 -45.06
N LEU A 246 15.97 64.25 -45.20
CA LEU A 246 15.27 64.03 -46.46
C LEU A 246 14.45 65.27 -46.86
N ALA A 247 13.80 65.94 -45.91
CA ALA A 247 13.05 67.16 -46.18
C ALA A 247 13.95 68.32 -46.63
N SER A 248 15.15 68.47 -46.06
CA SER A 248 16.11 69.49 -46.50
C SER A 248 16.68 69.18 -47.88
N SER A 249 17.01 67.91 -48.18
CA SER A 249 17.57 67.50 -49.47
C SER A 249 16.55 67.48 -50.62
N TYR A 250 15.26 67.26 -50.35
CA TYR A 250 14.19 67.30 -51.36
C TYR A 250 14.07 68.65 -52.09
N SER A 251 14.53 69.74 -51.47
CA SER A 251 14.57 71.06 -52.11
C SER A 251 15.66 71.22 -53.17
N GLN A 252 16.64 70.31 -53.23
CA GLN A 252 17.89 70.52 -53.98
C GLN A 252 18.12 69.56 -55.15
N HIS A 253 17.44 68.40 -55.25
CA HIS A 253 17.70 67.39 -56.28
C HIS A 253 16.43 66.74 -56.85
N TYR A 254 16.22 66.89 -58.16
CA TYR A 254 15.15 66.23 -58.91
C TYR A 254 15.64 65.15 -59.88
N GLN A 255 16.91 64.69 -59.88
CA GLN A 255 17.40 63.88 -61.01
C GLN A 255 18.38 62.72 -60.80
N LEU A 256 18.77 62.28 -59.60
CA LEU A 256 19.57 61.04 -59.48
C LEU A 256 19.09 60.15 -58.34
N GLN A 257 18.82 58.88 -58.68
CA GLN A 257 18.26 57.80 -57.86
C GLN A 257 19.29 57.20 -56.87
N ASN A 258 20.36 57.93 -56.53
CA ASN A 258 21.41 57.46 -55.64
C ASN A 258 21.30 58.19 -54.30
N ASP A 259 21.22 57.43 -53.21
CA ASP A 259 21.22 57.96 -51.84
C ASP A 259 22.40 58.94 -51.64
N THR A 260 22.13 60.10 -51.05
CA THR A 260 23.20 61.06 -50.74
C THR A 260 24.10 60.49 -49.64
N PRO A 261 25.41 60.82 -49.62
CA PRO A 261 26.34 60.34 -48.58
C PRO A 261 25.85 60.63 -47.16
N GLU A 262 25.15 61.75 -46.95
CA GLU A 262 24.57 62.14 -45.67
C GLU A 262 23.43 61.22 -45.21
N VAL A 263 22.61 60.72 -46.14
CA VAL A 263 21.53 59.76 -45.84
C VAL A 263 22.11 58.39 -45.50
N ILE A 264 23.20 57.99 -46.16
CA ILE A 264 23.94 56.76 -45.86
C ILE A 264 24.55 56.83 -44.46
N ASP A 265 25.25 57.93 -44.13
CA ASP A 265 25.87 58.15 -42.82
C ASP A 265 24.82 58.21 -41.69
N ALA A 266 23.68 58.88 -41.91
CA ALA A 266 22.59 58.91 -40.93
C ALA A 266 21.99 57.51 -40.68
N ARG A 267 21.89 56.67 -41.73
CA ARG A 267 21.39 55.30 -41.61
C ARG A 267 22.40 54.39 -40.90
N GLU A 268 23.69 54.56 -41.18
CA GLU A 268 24.77 53.85 -40.52
C GLU A 268 24.83 54.22 -39.03
N LYS A 269 24.77 55.53 -38.71
CA LYS A 269 24.69 56.03 -37.33
C LYS A 269 23.49 55.47 -36.58
N ALA A 270 22.30 55.46 -37.20
CA ALA A 270 21.10 54.87 -36.60
C ALA A 270 21.27 53.37 -36.31
N GLY A 271 21.96 52.63 -37.20
CA GLY A 271 22.33 51.23 -36.97
C GLY A 271 23.28 51.06 -35.79
N ASN A 272 24.32 51.89 -35.72
CA ASN A 272 25.32 51.90 -34.65
C ASN A 272 24.70 52.25 -33.28
N ASP A 273 23.79 53.22 -33.23
CA ASP A 273 23.05 53.59 -32.00
C ASP A 273 22.16 52.44 -31.51
N LEU A 274 21.49 51.72 -32.43
CA LEU A 274 20.71 50.53 -32.10
C LEU A 274 21.61 49.40 -31.57
N GLN A 275 22.80 49.22 -32.17
CA GLN A 275 23.78 48.23 -31.74
C GLN A 275 24.36 48.59 -30.36
N ALA A 276 24.60 49.86 -30.08
CA ALA A 276 25.02 50.33 -28.76
C ALA A 276 23.96 50.05 -27.69
N LEU A 277 22.67 50.23 -28.02
CA LEU A 277 21.56 49.88 -27.12
C LEU A 277 21.50 48.36 -26.84
N SER A 278 21.76 47.52 -27.84
CA SER A 278 21.79 46.06 -27.66
C SER A 278 22.92 45.57 -26.73
N ASN A 279 24.00 46.36 -26.64
CA ASN A 279 25.15 46.09 -25.77
C ASN A 279 25.16 46.96 -24.50
N SER A 280 24.07 47.66 -24.22
CA SER A 280 23.96 48.51 -23.04
C SER A 280 23.87 47.70 -21.73
N GLN A 281 24.23 48.31 -20.61
CA GLN A 281 24.17 47.66 -19.29
C GLN A 281 22.77 47.08 -18.96
N PRO A 282 21.65 47.76 -19.25
CA PRO A 282 20.31 47.18 -19.09
C PRO A 282 20.09 45.92 -19.95
N ALA A 283 20.58 45.90 -21.19
CA ALA A 283 20.46 44.74 -22.06
C ALA A 283 21.25 43.53 -21.52
N LEU A 284 22.43 43.77 -20.92
CA LEU A 284 23.21 42.73 -20.23
C LEU A 284 22.50 42.21 -18.97
N GLN A 285 21.84 43.08 -18.19
CA GLN A 285 21.05 42.67 -17.03
C GLN A 285 19.81 41.85 -17.43
N ILE A 286 19.13 42.24 -18.50
CA ILE A 286 18.02 41.47 -19.08
C ILE A 286 18.52 40.09 -19.50
N LYS A 287 19.69 40.02 -20.15
CA LYS A 287 20.30 38.76 -20.56
C LYS A 287 20.60 37.84 -19.38
N GLU A 288 21.24 38.36 -18.34
CA GLU A 288 21.53 37.57 -17.13
C GLU A 288 20.23 37.09 -16.45
N SER A 289 19.23 37.97 -16.36
CA SER A 289 17.92 37.65 -15.80
C SER A 289 17.21 36.57 -16.61
N LEU A 290 17.25 36.67 -17.94
CA LEU A 290 16.67 35.70 -18.86
C LEU A 290 17.42 34.37 -18.80
N GLN A 291 18.75 34.40 -18.62
CA GLN A 291 19.57 33.20 -18.41
C GLN A 291 19.24 32.46 -17.12
N LYS A 292 19.14 33.19 -16.02
CA LYS A 292 18.73 32.63 -14.74
C LYS A 292 17.30 32.07 -14.83
N PHE A 293 16.39 32.81 -15.46
CA PHE A 293 15.01 32.39 -15.66
C PHE A 293 14.90 31.09 -16.48
N ALA A 294 15.61 30.99 -17.61
CA ALA A 294 15.60 29.77 -18.41
C ALA A 294 16.25 28.57 -17.68
N THR A 295 17.31 28.80 -16.91
CA THR A 295 17.95 27.75 -16.10
C THR A 295 16.97 27.19 -15.07
N ASN A 296 16.26 28.06 -14.36
CA ASN A 296 15.25 27.64 -13.40
C ASN A 296 14.06 26.95 -14.08
N ASN A 297 13.62 27.43 -15.26
CA ASN A 297 12.54 26.78 -16.01
C ASN A 297 12.92 25.37 -16.47
N ARG A 298 14.19 25.17 -16.84
CA ARG A 298 14.73 23.84 -17.16
C ARG A 298 14.73 22.91 -15.94
N GLN A 299 15.09 23.43 -14.76
CA GLN A 299 15.00 22.66 -13.52
C GLN A 299 13.56 22.27 -13.22
N LEU A 300 12.62 23.23 -13.26
CA LEU A 300 11.20 22.99 -13.06
C LEU A 300 10.65 21.93 -14.03
N PHE A 301 11.03 22.00 -15.31
CA PHE A 301 10.64 21.01 -16.31
C PHE A 301 11.15 19.60 -15.97
N ASN A 302 12.41 19.48 -15.51
CA ASN A 302 12.97 18.21 -15.07
C ASN A 302 12.23 17.65 -13.84
N ASP A 303 11.83 18.51 -12.91
CA ASP A 303 11.09 18.10 -11.71
C ASP A 303 9.66 17.64 -12.05
N VAL A 304 8.98 18.33 -12.97
CA VAL A 304 7.69 17.89 -13.53
C VAL A 304 7.82 16.53 -14.22
N HIS A 305 8.93 16.29 -14.93
CA HIS A 305 9.17 14.99 -15.54
C HIS A 305 9.41 13.89 -14.49
N ARG A 306 10.14 14.17 -13.40
CA ARG A 306 10.32 13.24 -12.28
C ARG A 306 8.99 12.88 -11.62
N ILE A 307 8.14 13.88 -11.40
CA ILE A 307 6.76 13.72 -10.92
C ILE A 307 5.99 12.72 -11.80
N ARG A 308 6.10 12.83 -13.13
CA ARG A 308 5.43 11.91 -14.06
C ARG A 308 5.94 10.48 -13.98
N VAL A 309 7.25 10.28 -13.81
CA VAL A 309 7.83 8.94 -13.63
C VAL A 309 7.29 8.29 -12.36
N ILE A 310 7.19 9.05 -11.27
CA ILE A 310 6.60 8.58 -10.01
C ILE A 310 5.10 8.31 -10.19
N GLY A 311 4.37 9.19 -10.87
CA GLY A 311 2.95 8.98 -11.20
C GLY A 311 2.72 7.68 -11.96
N ARG A 312 3.56 7.37 -12.96
CA ARG A 312 3.51 6.08 -13.69
C ARG A 312 3.76 4.88 -12.78
N LEU A 313 4.73 4.96 -11.86
CA LEU A 313 4.97 3.90 -10.88
C LEU A 313 3.74 3.64 -10.00
N LEU A 314 3.02 4.72 -9.67
CA LEU A 314 1.81 4.70 -8.84
C LEU A 314 0.53 4.45 -9.64
N ASN A 315 0.64 4.19 -10.95
CA ASN A 315 -0.49 4.05 -11.89
C ASN A 315 -1.44 5.28 -11.90
N VAL A 316 -0.92 6.46 -11.60
CA VAL A 316 -1.61 7.74 -11.74
C VAL A 316 -1.14 8.38 -13.03
N SER A 317 -2.00 8.39 -14.04
CA SER A 317 -1.70 9.03 -15.33
C SER A 317 -1.80 10.54 -15.19
N VAL A 318 -0.66 11.19 -14.95
CA VAL A 318 -0.55 12.64 -15.12
C VAL A 318 -0.32 12.89 -16.62
N THR A 319 -1.40 13.13 -17.34
CA THR A 319 -1.34 13.52 -18.75
C THR A 319 -0.74 14.92 -18.84
N ASN A 320 0.30 15.05 -19.64
CA ASN A 320 0.97 16.32 -19.86
C ASN A 320 0.85 16.65 -21.35
N ARG A 321 0.20 17.78 -21.66
CA ARG A 321 -0.04 18.23 -23.03
C ARG A 321 1.24 18.45 -23.86
N TYR A 322 2.39 18.61 -23.20
CA TYR A 322 3.71 18.80 -23.84
C TYR A 322 4.47 17.49 -24.07
N THR A 323 4.08 16.37 -23.45
CA THR A 323 4.77 15.08 -23.62
C THR A 323 3.87 13.97 -24.15
N ASP A 324 2.58 14.05 -23.84
CA ASP A 324 1.57 13.25 -24.50
C ASP A 324 1.19 14.01 -25.76
N ARG A 325 1.60 13.46 -26.90
CA ARG A 325 1.30 14.02 -28.23
C ARG A 325 -0.22 14.22 -28.28
N ASP A 326 -0.66 15.48 -28.26
CA ASP A 326 -2.07 15.82 -28.37
C ASP A 326 -2.56 15.17 -29.68
N PRO A 327 -3.58 14.29 -29.67
CA PRO A 327 -4.09 13.68 -30.89
C PRO A 327 -4.58 14.73 -31.90
N ASP A 328 -4.91 15.93 -31.42
CA ASP A 328 -5.29 17.10 -32.24
C ASP A 328 -4.09 17.88 -32.78
N CYS A 329 -2.85 17.60 -32.34
CA CYS A 329 -1.65 18.02 -33.05
C CYS A 329 -1.59 17.21 -34.36
N ALA A 330 -2.33 17.67 -35.37
CA ALA A 330 -2.22 17.16 -36.72
C ALA A 330 -0.73 17.06 -37.06
N GLU A 331 -0.28 15.90 -37.54
CA GLU A 331 1.05 15.78 -38.12
C GLU A 331 1.15 16.86 -39.17
N ALA A 332 1.80 17.97 -38.82
CA ALA A 332 2.16 19.01 -39.75
C ALA A 332 3.12 18.30 -40.69
N SER A 333 2.56 17.72 -41.76
CA SER A 333 3.32 16.98 -42.74
C SER A 333 4.39 17.96 -43.17
N SER A 334 5.65 17.61 -42.92
CA SER A 334 6.82 18.33 -43.36
C SER A 334 6.91 18.22 -44.88
N LYS A 335 5.92 18.74 -45.60
CA LYS A 335 6.05 19.06 -47.00
C LYS A 335 6.84 20.36 -47.05
N PRO A 336 8.08 20.37 -47.57
CA PRO A 336 8.80 21.61 -47.79
C PRO A 336 7.99 22.42 -48.80
N ALA A 337 7.39 23.52 -48.34
CA ALA A 337 6.71 24.47 -49.21
C ALA A 337 7.78 25.23 -50.03
N MET A 338 8.22 24.62 -51.12
CA MET A 338 8.77 25.37 -52.25
C MET A 338 7.60 25.89 -53.08
N ALA A 339 7.11 27.10 -52.79
CA ALA A 339 6.47 27.95 -53.79
C ALA A 339 6.31 29.37 -53.26
N ALA A 340 6.77 30.31 -54.09
CA ALA A 340 6.83 31.75 -53.88
C ALA A 340 5.45 32.42 -53.78
N GLY A 341 5.40 33.57 -53.11
CA GLY A 341 4.27 34.49 -53.19
C GLY A 341 4.22 35.45 -52.02
N ILE A 342 4.68 36.68 -52.24
CA ILE A 342 4.67 37.80 -51.31
C ILE A 342 3.21 38.15 -50.96
N ALA A 343 2.76 37.75 -49.76
CA ALA A 343 1.61 38.34 -49.09
C ALA A 343 1.84 38.25 -47.58
N ALA A 344 1.87 39.40 -46.92
CA ALA A 344 2.00 39.51 -45.47
C ALA A 344 0.73 38.99 -44.79
N SER A 345 0.58 37.67 -44.68
CA SER A 345 -0.35 37.06 -43.74
C SER A 345 0.22 37.20 -42.34
N ALA A 346 -0.62 37.62 -41.39
CA ALA A 346 -0.31 37.59 -39.96
C ALA A 346 0.37 36.26 -39.59
N PRO A 347 1.39 36.26 -38.71
CA PRO A 347 2.09 35.04 -38.35
C PRO A 347 1.04 34.03 -37.87
N ALA A 348 0.93 32.91 -38.60
CA ALA A 348 0.14 31.79 -38.14
C ALA A 348 0.62 31.49 -36.71
N VAL A 349 -0.30 31.50 -35.75
CA VAL A 349 -0.06 31.01 -34.40
C VAL A 349 0.23 29.52 -34.56
N THR A 350 1.45 29.17 -34.95
CA THR A 350 1.89 27.79 -34.94
C THR A 350 1.93 27.41 -33.48
N ASP A 351 1.07 26.49 -33.08
CA ASP A 351 1.10 25.85 -31.76
C ASP A 351 2.48 25.22 -31.57
N TRP A 352 3.42 26.03 -31.08
CA TRP A 352 4.79 25.64 -30.75
C TRP A 352 4.81 24.49 -29.71
N ILE A 353 3.67 24.29 -29.06
CA ILE A 353 3.28 23.21 -28.14
C ILE A 353 3.36 21.83 -28.81
N CYS A 354 3.15 21.71 -30.13
CA CYS A 354 3.08 20.41 -30.80
C CYS A 354 4.45 19.81 -31.18
N ASP A 355 5.55 20.56 -31.06
CA ASP A 355 6.90 20.09 -31.42
C ASP A 355 7.82 20.11 -30.20
N GLN A 356 8.12 18.92 -29.68
CA GLN A 356 8.97 18.72 -28.51
C GLN A 356 10.40 19.25 -28.71
N ALA A 357 10.89 19.28 -29.96
CA ALA A 357 12.18 19.90 -30.28
C ALA A 357 12.10 21.43 -30.18
N ARG A 358 11.00 22.04 -30.63
CA ARG A 358 10.76 23.49 -30.46
C ARG A 358 10.56 23.89 -29.01
N ILE A 359 9.88 23.08 -28.20
CA ILE A 359 9.74 23.32 -26.75
C ILE A 359 11.13 23.31 -26.10
N ARG A 360 11.95 22.31 -26.42
CA ARG A 360 13.32 22.21 -25.92
C ARG A 360 14.16 23.40 -26.37
N ASP A 361 14.08 23.77 -27.65
CA ASP A 361 14.76 24.95 -28.20
C ASP A 361 14.26 26.26 -27.58
N SER A 362 12.99 26.33 -27.17
CA SER A 362 12.41 27.50 -26.50
C SER A 362 12.81 27.55 -25.02
N LEU A 363 13.05 26.40 -24.39
CA LEU A 363 13.54 26.29 -23.02
C LEU A 363 15.06 26.43 -22.91
N GLU A 364 15.78 26.05 -23.95
CA GLU A 364 17.22 26.21 -24.06
C GLU A 364 17.54 27.64 -24.52
N ILE A 365 18.53 28.27 -23.88
CA ILE A 365 19.09 29.51 -24.40
C ILE A 365 20.16 29.11 -25.38
N LYS A 366 19.92 29.38 -26.67
CA LYS A 366 20.97 29.30 -27.68
C LYS A 366 21.96 30.43 -27.39
N VAL A 367 23.08 30.08 -26.78
CA VAL A 367 24.23 30.97 -26.67
C VAL A 367 24.92 30.98 -28.04
N PRO A 368 25.23 32.15 -28.63
CA PRO A 368 25.12 33.50 -28.08
C PRO A 368 23.93 34.27 -28.66
N MET A 369 22.86 34.47 -27.87
CA MET A 369 21.72 35.33 -28.25
C MET A 369 22.06 36.76 -28.67
N LEU A 370 23.31 37.22 -28.46
CA LEU A 370 23.73 38.60 -28.67
C LEU A 370 25.21 38.75 -29.09
N GLN A 371 25.83 37.74 -29.71
CA GLN A 371 26.96 38.10 -30.58
C GLN A 371 26.33 38.55 -31.89
N ALA A 372 26.13 39.86 -32.02
CA ALA A 372 26.10 40.52 -33.32
C ALA A 372 27.51 40.43 -33.94
N THR A 373 28.08 39.24 -34.02
CA THR A 373 29.14 38.96 -34.97
C THR A 373 28.46 38.92 -36.31
N SER A 374 28.97 39.68 -37.26
CA SER A 374 28.56 39.70 -38.67
C SER A 374 28.46 38.31 -39.33
N GLU A 375 28.89 37.25 -38.65
CA GLU A 375 28.87 35.86 -39.08
C GLU A 375 27.55 35.12 -38.83
N MET A 376 26.66 35.62 -37.98
CA MET A 376 25.30 35.05 -37.80
C MET A 376 24.24 35.92 -38.46
N ALA A 377 24.47 36.20 -39.73
CA ALA A 377 23.37 36.48 -40.63
C ALA A 377 22.37 35.31 -40.57
N ASP A 378 21.07 35.60 -40.54
CA ASP A 378 20.09 34.63 -40.99
C ASP A 378 20.49 34.09 -42.39
N ALA A 379 19.89 33.00 -42.88
CA ALA A 379 20.21 32.47 -44.22
C ALA A 379 20.08 33.51 -45.37
N SER A 380 19.56 34.71 -45.06
CA SER A 380 19.42 35.90 -45.90
C SER A 380 20.42 37.04 -45.66
N GLY A 381 21.40 36.97 -44.75
CA GLY A 381 22.40 38.04 -44.61
C GLY A 381 22.06 39.17 -43.62
N ASN A 382 20.92 39.13 -42.94
CA ASN A 382 20.42 40.26 -42.15
C ASN A 382 20.87 40.18 -40.68
N ALA A 383 21.31 41.32 -40.14
CA ALA A 383 21.61 41.47 -38.72
C ALA A 383 20.38 41.21 -37.85
N VAL A 384 20.56 40.43 -36.77
CA VAL A 384 19.52 40.13 -35.78
C VAL A 384 18.96 41.43 -35.19
N ARG A 385 17.67 41.67 -35.37
CA ARG A 385 17.01 42.89 -34.89
C ARG A 385 16.81 42.81 -33.38
N PRO A 386 17.09 43.87 -32.60
CA PRO A 386 16.87 43.87 -31.15
C PRO A 386 15.40 43.60 -30.75
N GLU A 387 14.47 43.90 -31.67
CA GLU A 387 13.05 43.56 -31.58
C GLU A 387 12.80 42.05 -31.38
N SER A 388 13.65 41.17 -31.94
CA SER A 388 13.49 39.72 -31.81
C SER A 388 13.85 39.18 -30.43
N VAL A 389 14.73 39.85 -29.69
CA VAL A 389 15.12 39.45 -28.31
C VAL A 389 13.95 39.68 -27.35
N ILE A 390 13.22 40.78 -27.55
CA ILE A 390 12.01 41.08 -26.78
C ILE A 390 10.93 40.04 -27.07
N ALA A 391 10.71 39.73 -28.35
CA ALA A 391 9.76 38.70 -28.77
C ALA A 391 10.13 37.32 -28.16
N ASP A 392 11.41 36.93 -28.20
CA ASP A 392 11.88 35.69 -27.58
C ASP A 392 11.67 35.67 -26.05
N GLY A 393 11.92 36.80 -25.38
CA GLY A 393 11.63 36.96 -23.95
C GLY A 393 10.16 36.74 -23.61
N PHE A 394 9.23 37.30 -24.40
CA PHE A 394 7.80 37.08 -24.20
C PHE A 394 7.37 35.63 -24.49
N VAL A 395 7.95 35.00 -25.53
CA VAL A 395 7.72 33.57 -25.82
C VAL A 395 8.16 32.71 -24.65
N LYS A 396 9.32 32.99 -24.04
CA LYS A 396 9.82 32.26 -22.87
C LYS A 396 8.96 32.47 -21.62
N ILE A 397 8.44 33.68 -21.41
CA ILE A 397 7.47 33.95 -20.32
C ILE A 397 6.17 33.19 -20.56
N ALA A 398 5.65 33.15 -21.79
CA ALA A 398 4.46 32.39 -22.13
C ALA A 398 4.66 30.88 -21.90
N ALA A 399 5.79 30.34 -22.37
CA ALA A 399 6.15 28.93 -22.13
C ALA A 399 6.28 28.59 -20.65
N TYR A 400 6.76 29.54 -19.83
CA TYR A 400 6.78 29.37 -18.38
C TYR A 400 5.39 29.30 -17.74
N GLN A 401 4.45 30.17 -18.13
CA GLN A 401 3.09 30.17 -17.55
C GLN A 401 2.40 28.81 -17.76
N ASP A 402 2.63 28.23 -18.93
CA ASP A 402 2.19 26.91 -19.32
C ASP A 402 2.82 25.79 -18.45
N ILE A 403 4.14 25.79 -18.29
CA ILE A 403 4.85 24.83 -17.43
C ILE A 403 4.43 24.97 -15.97
N ARG A 404 4.22 26.21 -15.51
CA ARG A 404 3.75 26.52 -14.16
C ARG A 404 2.37 25.93 -13.91
N ALA A 405 1.41 26.15 -14.80
CA ALA A 405 0.08 25.57 -14.68
C ALA A 405 0.14 24.03 -14.57
N MET A 406 0.98 23.39 -15.38
CA MET A 406 1.19 21.95 -15.34
C MET A 406 1.83 21.48 -14.02
N ALA A 407 2.84 22.20 -13.53
CA ALA A 407 3.51 21.87 -12.28
C ALA A 407 2.56 21.98 -11.08
N LEU A 408 1.71 23.00 -11.04
CA LEU A 408 0.68 23.17 -10.02
C LEU A 408 -0.35 22.03 -10.06
N TYR A 409 -0.85 21.69 -11.25
CA TYR A 409 -1.78 20.57 -11.43
C TYR A 409 -1.17 19.23 -11.02
N GLY A 410 0.07 18.96 -11.42
CA GLY A 410 0.81 17.75 -11.03
C GLY A 410 1.00 17.67 -9.52
N ARG A 411 1.37 18.79 -8.88
CA ARG A 411 1.52 18.89 -7.43
C ARG A 411 0.21 18.60 -6.70
N GLU A 412 -0.92 19.16 -7.14
CA GLU A 412 -2.22 18.92 -6.50
C GLU A 412 -2.66 17.45 -6.57
N ILE A 413 -2.49 16.80 -7.72
CA ILE A 413 -2.79 15.36 -7.87
C ILE A 413 -1.93 14.53 -6.93
N ILE A 414 -0.63 14.84 -6.88
CA ILE A 414 0.31 14.13 -6.03
C ILE A 414 -0.04 14.32 -4.55
N LEU A 415 -0.30 15.56 -4.11
CA LEU A 415 -0.67 15.84 -2.72
C LEU A 415 -1.99 15.17 -2.34
N SER A 416 -2.96 15.13 -3.26
CA SER A 416 -4.21 14.38 -3.07
C SER A 416 -3.95 12.88 -2.90
N PHE A 417 -3.07 12.31 -3.72
CA PHE A 417 -2.70 10.90 -3.64
C PHE A 417 -1.90 10.56 -2.37
N VAL A 418 -0.92 11.39 -2.01
CA VAL A 418 -0.18 11.30 -0.74
C VAL A 418 -1.16 11.37 0.42
N GLY A 419 -2.06 12.36 0.41
CA GLY A 419 -3.11 12.52 1.41
C GLY A 419 -4.00 11.28 1.53
N ALA A 420 -4.39 10.67 0.41
CA ALA A 420 -5.16 9.44 0.39
C ALA A 420 -4.37 8.25 0.95
N ILE A 421 -3.08 8.10 0.62
CA ILE A 421 -2.24 7.04 1.20
C ILE A 421 -2.05 7.24 2.70
N THR A 422 -1.70 8.46 3.12
CA THR A 422 -1.46 8.77 4.54
C THR A 422 -2.74 8.70 5.36
N GLY A 423 -3.87 9.05 4.77
CA GLY A 423 -5.18 9.02 5.41
C GLY A 423 -5.79 7.62 5.47
N PHE A 424 -5.71 6.82 4.39
CA PHE A 424 -6.43 5.54 4.31
C PHE A 424 -5.53 4.32 4.44
N VAL A 425 -4.40 4.29 3.73
CA VAL A 425 -3.59 3.09 3.59
C VAL A 425 -2.67 2.91 4.79
N LEU A 426 -1.98 3.97 5.20
CA LEU A 426 -0.99 3.91 6.27
C LEU A 426 -1.59 3.49 7.61
N PRO A 427 -2.73 4.05 8.07
CA PRO A 427 -3.36 3.63 9.33
C PRO A 427 -3.76 2.15 9.33
N VAL A 428 -4.23 1.62 8.19
CA VAL A 428 -4.58 0.20 8.03
C VAL A 428 -3.35 -0.70 8.16
N LEU A 429 -2.25 -0.34 7.50
CA LEU A 429 -0.99 -1.07 7.64
C LEU A 429 -0.49 -1.05 9.09
N TYR A 430 -0.49 0.12 9.74
CA TYR A 430 -0.06 0.24 11.14
C TYR A 430 -0.94 -0.56 12.10
N ALA A 431 -2.26 -0.54 11.92
CA ALA A 431 -3.18 -1.33 12.74
C ALA A 431 -2.97 -2.84 12.52
N TRP A 432 -2.75 -3.28 11.28
CA TRP A 432 -2.42 -4.67 10.99
C TRP A 432 -1.06 -5.08 11.60
N LEU A 433 -0.06 -4.19 11.58
CA LEU A 433 1.21 -4.44 12.28
C LEU A 433 0.98 -4.63 13.79
N GLY A 434 0.17 -3.75 14.40
CA GLY A 434 -0.23 -3.84 15.80
C GLY A 434 -0.90 -5.17 16.12
N ALA A 435 -1.81 -5.63 15.27
CA ALA A 435 -2.47 -6.94 15.42
C ALA A 435 -1.48 -8.10 15.31
N CYS A 436 -0.51 -8.05 14.40
CA CYS A 436 0.54 -9.07 14.31
C CYS A 436 1.38 -9.12 15.59
N ALA A 437 1.74 -7.96 16.15
CA ALA A 437 2.49 -7.89 17.40
C ALA A 437 1.69 -8.45 18.58
N ALA A 438 0.40 -8.14 18.68
CA ALA A 438 -0.50 -8.68 19.70
C ALA A 438 -0.63 -10.21 19.61
N ILE A 439 -0.83 -10.74 18.40
CA ILE A 439 -0.95 -12.18 18.15
C ILE A 439 0.37 -12.90 18.48
N LEU A 440 1.52 -12.36 18.06
CA LEU A 440 2.82 -12.95 18.39
C LEU A 440 3.08 -12.97 19.90
N ARG A 441 2.72 -11.89 20.61
CA ARG A 441 2.79 -11.84 22.07
C ARG A 441 1.86 -12.85 22.73
N LYS A 442 0.62 -12.96 22.25
CA LYS A 442 -0.37 -13.91 22.76
C LYS A 442 0.10 -15.36 22.56
N ILE A 443 0.56 -15.70 21.36
CA ILE A 443 1.09 -17.04 21.07
C ILE A 443 2.32 -17.33 21.95
N LYS A 444 3.20 -16.35 22.18
CA LYS A 444 4.35 -16.53 23.08
C LYS A 444 3.91 -16.92 24.49
N ILE A 445 2.97 -16.17 25.08
CA ILE A 445 2.45 -16.44 26.43
C ILE A 445 1.71 -17.78 26.49
N GLU A 446 0.91 -18.10 25.46
CA GLU A 446 0.18 -19.38 25.36
C GLU A 446 1.13 -20.58 25.18
N CYS A 447 2.27 -20.40 24.51
CA CYS A 447 3.31 -21.42 24.38
C CYS A 447 4.06 -21.63 25.70
N GLU A 448 4.43 -20.55 26.40
CA GLU A 448 5.08 -20.62 27.72
C GLU A 448 4.18 -21.33 28.75
N THR A 449 2.86 -21.14 28.66
CA THR A 449 1.88 -21.76 29.56
C THR A 449 1.32 -23.08 29.06
N SER A 450 1.76 -23.59 27.90
CA SER A 450 1.24 -24.82 27.28
C SER A 450 -0.29 -24.85 27.07
N ARG A 451 -0.92 -23.68 26.89
CA ARG A 451 -2.38 -23.54 26.67
C ARG A 451 -2.76 -23.28 25.21
N PHE A 452 -1.82 -23.43 24.28
CA PHE A 452 -2.08 -23.10 22.88
C PHE A 452 -3.03 -24.11 22.23
N HIS A 453 -4.22 -23.66 21.84
CA HIS A 453 -5.21 -24.46 21.12
C HIS A 453 -5.19 -24.16 19.62
N PRO A 454 -4.82 -25.12 18.75
CA PRO A 454 -4.56 -24.85 17.33
C PRO A 454 -5.81 -24.50 16.51
N GLU A 455 -6.96 -25.09 16.85
CA GLU A 455 -8.26 -24.83 16.20
C GLU A 455 -8.80 -23.43 16.56
N TYR A 456 -9.01 -23.17 17.85
CA TYR A 456 -9.56 -21.92 18.37
C TYR A 456 -8.69 -20.70 18.00
N SER A 457 -7.36 -20.86 18.07
CA SER A 457 -6.41 -19.78 17.76
C SER A 457 -6.52 -19.32 16.30
N LYS A 458 -6.83 -20.20 15.33
CA LYS A 458 -6.97 -19.78 13.92
C LYS A 458 -8.15 -18.84 13.72
N VAL A 459 -9.31 -19.17 14.28
CA VAL A 459 -10.53 -18.37 14.11
C VAL A 459 -10.38 -17.04 14.85
N ALA A 460 -9.93 -17.09 16.11
CA ALA A 460 -9.73 -15.89 16.94
C ALA A 460 -8.67 -14.94 16.37
N ASN A 461 -7.56 -15.46 15.82
CA ASN A 461 -6.53 -14.59 15.24
C ASN A 461 -7.02 -13.95 13.92
N ARG A 462 -7.82 -14.65 13.12
CA ARG A 462 -8.39 -14.07 11.88
C ARG A 462 -9.41 -12.98 12.19
N SER A 463 -10.26 -13.17 13.20
CA SER A 463 -11.17 -12.11 13.64
C SER A 463 -10.40 -10.89 14.17
N HIS A 464 -9.35 -11.09 14.96
CA HIS A 464 -8.53 -9.99 15.48
C HIS A 464 -7.86 -9.16 14.36
N VAL A 465 -7.29 -9.80 13.34
CA VAL A 465 -6.72 -9.09 12.18
C VAL A 465 -7.79 -8.31 11.42
N THR A 466 -8.96 -8.91 11.20
CA THR A 466 -10.08 -8.25 10.50
C THR A 466 -10.56 -7.04 11.29
N CYS A 467 -10.70 -7.17 12.61
CA CYS A 467 -11.02 -6.07 13.53
C CYS A 467 -10.01 -4.93 13.41
N ALA A 468 -8.72 -5.24 13.48
CA ALA A 468 -7.67 -4.24 13.40
C ALA A 468 -7.67 -3.49 12.06
N ILE A 469 -7.97 -4.16 10.94
CA ILE A 469 -8.13 -3.50 9.64
C ILE A 469 -9.31 -2.52 9.67
N ILE A 470 -10.46 -2.92 10.19
CA ILE A 470 -11.64 -2.04 10.32
C ILE A 470 -11.31 -0.82 11.18
N VAL A 471 -10.64 -1.03 12.32
CA VAL A 471 -10.17 0.05 13.20
C VAL A 471 -9.20 0.98 12.49
N GLY A 472 -8.25 0.44 11.72
CA GLY A 472 -7.34 1.23 10.90
C GLY A 472 -8.06 2.10 9.87
N ILE A 473 -9.08 1.56 9.18
CA ILE A 473 -9.92 2.32 8.25
C ILE A 473 -10.67 3.43 8.97
N ALA A 474 -11.27 3.14 10.13
CA ALA A 474 -11.99 4.12 10.92
C ALA A 474 -11.08 5.26 11.39
N ILE A 475 -9.90 4.95 11.95
CA ILE A 475 -8.93 5.96 12.38
C ILE A 475 -8.43 6.79 11.19
N GLY A 476 -8.26 6.16 10.03
CA GLY A 476 -7.89 6.85 8.81
C GLY A 476 -8.94 7.87 8.33
N LEU A 477 -10.21 7.50 8.40
CA LEU A 477 -11.34 8.39 8.09
C LEU A 477 -11.49 9.54 9.10
N PHE A 478 -11.14 9.31 10.36
CA PHE A 478 -11.27 10.30 11.44
C PHE A 478 -9.94 10.92 11.85
N SER A 479 -8.95 10.98 10.94
CA SER A 479 -7.61 11.50 11.26
C SER A 479 -7.66 12.90 11.87
N ASP A 480 -8.53 13.77 11.37
CA ASP A 480 -8.64 15.17 11.81
C ASP A 480 -9.19 15.29 13.23
N LEU A 481 -10.04 14.35 13.66
CA LEU A 481 -10.54 14.27 15.03
C LEU A 481 -9.44 13.90 16.03
N VAL A 482 -8.47 13.09 15.57
CA VAL A 482 -7.33 12.64 16.39
C VAL A 482 -6.28 13.74 16.54
N HIS A 483 -6.09 14.62 15.55
CA HIS A 483 -5.15 15.74 15.62
C HIS A 483 -5.48 16.77 16.71
N GLY A 484 -6.74 16.82 17.19
CA GLY A 484 -7.13 17.66 18.32
C GLY A 484 -6.51 17.25 19.67
N GLY A 485 -5.95 16.04 19.77
CA GLY A 485 -5.19 15.57 20.93
C GLY A 485 -3.69 15.82 20.73
N GLN A 486 -3.18 16.95 21.23
CA GLN A 486 -1.87 17.54 20.87
C GLN A 486 -0.58 16.71 21.05
N ASN A 487 -0.61 15.42 21.42
CA ASN A 487 0.62 14.67 21.75
C ASN A 487 0.76 13.27 21.14
N ILE A 488 -0.19 12.77 20.35
CA ILE A 488 -0.11 11.39 19.82
C ILE A 488 -0.29 11.38 18.30
N SER A 489 0.72 10.86 17.58
CA SER A 489 0.65 10.64 16.14
C SER A 489 -0.53 9.71 15.79
N PRO A 490 -1.41 10.06 14.83
CA PRO A 490 -2.55 9.22 14.42
C PRO A 490 -2.13 7.80 14.00
N LEU A 491 -0.94 7.65 13.42
CA LEU A 491 -0.37 6.36 13.04
C LEU A 491 0.01 5.51 14.27
N GLY A 492 0.52 6.17 15.31
CA GLY A 492 0.77 5.55 16.61
C GLY A 492 -0.52 5.08 17.26
N VAL A 493 -1.58 5.91 17.20
CA VAL A 493 -2.93 5.51 17.66
C VAL A 493 -3.43 4.30 16.87
N ALA A 494 -3.30 4.29 15.55
CA ALA A 494 -3.71 3.16 14.71
C ALA A 494 -2.98 1.86 15.09
N PHE A 495 -1.66 1.92 15.32
CA PHE A 495 -0.88 0.79 15.79
C PHE A 495 -1.36 0.29 17.16
N VAL A 496 -1.53 1.18 18.14
CA VAL A 496 -1.99 0.81 19.49
C VAL A 496 -3.40 0.25 19.46
N ALA A 497 -4.29 0.84 18.67
CA ALA A 497 -5.66 0.39 18.49
C ALA A 497 -5.71 -0.98 17.80
N GLY A 498 -4.85 -1.25 16.81
CA GLY A 498 -4.71 -2.58 16.23
C GLY A 498 -4.11 -3.62 17.19
N TYR A 499 -3.18 -3.21 18.05
CA TYR A 499 -2.58 -4.06 19.08
C TYR A 499 -3.56 -4.42 20.21
N ALA A 500 -4.39 -3.46 20.63
CA ALA A 500 -5.37 -3.62 21.70
C ALA A 500 -6.80 -3.44 21.18
N SER A 501 -7.13 -4.13 20.07
CA SER A 501 -8.41 -3.93 19.37
C SER A 501 -9.62 -4.10 20.28
N ASP A 502 -9.62 -5.10 21.16
CA ASP A 502 -10.70 -5.32 22.14
C ASP A 502 -10.93 -4.11 23.06
N LYS A 503 -9.85 -3.46 23.53
CA LYS A 503 -9.94 -2.28 24.39
C LYS A 503 -10.39 -1.05 23.62
N PHE A 504 -10.01 -0.96 22.35
CA PHE A 504 -10.47 0.10 21.46
C PHE A 504 -11.98 -0.02 21.19
N PHE A 505 -12.50 -1.22 20.89
CA PHE A 505 -13.95 -1.41 20.73
C PHE A 505 -14.72 -1.10 22.00
N TYR A 506 -14.23 -1.50 23.17
CA TYR A 506 -14.84 -1.10 24.44
C TYR A 506 -14.92 0.43 24.62
N PHE A 507 -13.89 1.16 24.16
CA PHE A 507 -13.91 2.62 24.15
C PHE A 507 -14.95 3.17 23.15
N VAL A 508 -15.02 2.61 21.94
CA VAL A 508 -16.01 2.99 20.92
C VAL A 508 -17.43 2.73 21.42
N ASP A 509 -17.71 1.57 22.01
CA ASP A 509 -19.01 1.23 22.57
C ASP A 509 -19.42 2.23 23.65
N ARG A 510 -18.49 2.59 24.55
CA ARG A 510 -18.74 3.61 25.57
C ARG A 510 -19.01 5.00 24.98
N LEU A 511 -18.37 5.34 23.86
CA LEU A 511 -18.61 6.59 23.15
C LEU A 511 -19.96 6.58 22.43
N VAL A 512 -20.34 5.44 21.82
CA VAL A 512 -21.65 5.22 21.22
C VAL A 512 -22.75 5.33 22.28
N ASP A 513 -22.57 4.78 23.47
CA ASP A 513 -23.52 4.88 24.58
C ASP A 513 -23.71 6.33 25.07
N VAL A 514 -22.66 7.15 25.01
CA VAL A 514 -22.71 8.57 25.40
C VAL A 514 -23.40 9.43 24.32
N ILE A 515 -23.13 9.15 23.04
CA ILE A 515 -23.69 9.92 21.91
C ILE A 515 -25.13 9.50 21.62
N PHE A 516 -25.42 8.21 21.72
CA PHE A 516 -26.72 7.60 21.48
C PHE A 516 -27.20 6.90 22.75
N PRO A 517 -27.52 7.65 23.83
CA PRO A 517 -28.04 7.04 25.04
C PRO A 517 -29.32 6.29 24.67
N ALA A 518 -29.27 4.96 24.78
CA ALA A 518 -30.43 4.12 24.56
C ALA A 518 -31.54 4.67 25.47
N ARG A 519 -32.67 5.09 24.88
CA ARG A 519 -33.86 5.41 25.66
C ARG A 519 -34.13 4.17 26.49
N SER A 520 -33.89 4.26 27.79
CA SER A 520 -34.38 3.28 28.73
C SER A 520 -35.88 3.22 28.51
N VAL A 521 -36.34 2.12 27.89
CA VAL A 521 -37.76 1.78 27.88
C VAL A 521 -38.12 1.75 29.35
N SER A 522 -38.86 2.77 29.76
CA SER A 522 -39.27 2.93 31.14
C SER A 522 -40.19 1.76 31.43
N THR A 523 -39.66 0.69 32.03
CA THR A 523 -40.43 -0.34 32.72
C THR A 523 -41.03 0.29 33.97
N ARG A 524 -41.85 1.32 33.77
CA ARG A 524 -42.65 2.00 34.77
C ARG A 524 -44.10 1.63 34.47
N GLY A 525 -44.38 0.33 34.60
CA GLY A 525 -45.67 -0.24 34.22
C GLY A 525 -45.90 -1.69 34.61
N ILE A 526 -45.12 -2.29 35.53
CA ILE A 526 -45.46 -3.58 36.16
C ILE A 526 -44.93 -3.57 37.61
N GLN A 527 -45.46 -2.69 38.46
CA GLN A 527 -45.25 -2.76 39.92
C GLN A 527 -46.47 -2.23 40.69
N ALA A 528 -47.67 -2.51 40.18
CA ALA A 528 -48.93 -2.23 40.85
C ALA A 528 -49.90 -3.41 40.69
N SER A 529 -49.57 -4.57 41.26
CA SER A 529 -50.60 -5.60 41.51
C SER A 529 -50.29 -6.68 42.57
N ASP A 530 -49.20 -6.59 43.37
CA ASP A 530 -48.89 -7.64 44.37
C ASP A 530 -48.71 -7.10 45.80
N ARG A 531 -49.60 -6.18 46.21
CA ARG A 531 -49.84 -5.90 47.64
C ARG A 531 -51.32 -6.05 47.92
N ASN A 532 -51.77 -7.30 48.14
CA ASN A 532 -52.85 -7.66 49.06
C ASN A 532 -53.12 -9.17 49.01
N SER A 533 -52.33 -9.98 49.71
CA SER A 533 -52.81 -11.28 50.21
C SER A 533 -51.99 -11.74 51.44
N ALA A 534 -52.62 -11.56 52.61
CA ALA A 534 -52.63 -12.50 53.73
C ALA A 534 -51.30 -12.90 54.43
N GLN A 535 -51.07 -12.20 55.54
CA GLN A 535 -50.92 -12.78 56.89
C GLN A 535 -51.35 -14.26 57.04
N THR A 536 -50.50 -15.11 57.65
CA THR A 536 -50.76 -15.87 58.90
C THR A 536 -49.59 -16.79 59.27
N GLY A 537 -48.80 -16.41 60.29
CA GLY A 537 -48.49 -17.25 61.47
C GLY A 537 -47.26 -18.15 61.28
N THR A 538 -46.46 -18.54 62.27
CA THR A 538 -46.33 -18.20 63.70
C THR A 538 -45.08 -18.92 64.21
N SER A 539 -44.31 -18.25 65.08
CA SER A 539 -43.59 -18.80 66.24
C SER A 539 -42.29 -19.62 66.11
N SER A 540 -41.47 -19.41 67.16
CA SER A 540 -40.31 -20.17 67.65
C SER A 540 -38.97 -19.90 66.94
N GLY A 541 -38.03 -19.08 67.43
CA GLY A 541 -37.65 -18.81 68.82
C GLY A 541 -36.47 -19.71 69.22
N THR A 542 -35.26 -19.16 69.38
CA THR A 542 -34.47 -19.17 70.64
C THR A 542 -33.14 -18.48 70.40
N ARG A 543 -32.80 -17.64 71.37
CA ARG A 543 -31.74 -16.67 71.50
C ARG A 543 -30.72 -17.24 72.51
N MET A 544 -29.42 -17.10 72.28
CA MET A 544 -28.48 -17.03 73.40
C MET A 544 -27.29 -16.12 73.07
N HIS A 545 -27.23 -15.07 73.89
CA HIS A 545 -26.08 -14.25 74.28
C HIS A 545 -24.86 -15.13 74.68
N ASP A 546 -23.59 -14.73 74.59
CA ASP A 546 -22.99 -13.54 75.24
C ASP A 546 -21.57 -13.23 74.68
N PRO A 547 -20.93 -12.10 75.11
CA PRO A 547 -19.80 -11.44 74.45
C PRO A 547 -18.45 -11.53 75.20
N SER A 548 -17.48 -10.74 74.69
CA SER A 548 -16.19 -10.33 75.28
C SER A 548 -15.04 -11.33 75.15
N THR A 549 -13.89 -10.92 74.60
CA THR A 549 -12.82 -10.21 75.36
C THR A 549 -11.74 -9.68 74.40
N ALA A 550 -11.19 -8.51 74.76
CA ALA A 550 -9.98 -7.86 74.26
C ALA A 550 -8.75 -8.79 74.19
N GLY A 551 -7.65 -8.51 73.49
CA GLY A 551 -7.18 -7.32 72.80
C GLY A 551 -5.72 -7.51 72.35
N LEU A 552 -5.05 -6.38 72.13
CA LEU A 552 -3.59 -6.17 72.04
C LEU A 552 -2.83 -6.47 70.71
N VAL A 553 -2.59 -5.36 69.98
CA VAL A 553 -1.30 -4.63 69.91
C VAL A 553 -0.25 -4.98 68.83
N ASN A 554 0.15 -3.89 68.13
CA ASN A 554 1.41 -3.56 67.43
C ASN A 554 1.81 -4.42 66.22
N ALA A 555 2.32 -3.88 65.11
CA ALA A 555 3.32 -2.83 64.98
C ALA A 555 3.48 -2.44 63.50
N ALA A 556 3.82 -1.18 63.28
CA ALA A 556 4.24 -0.63 62.01
C ALA A 556 5.63 -1.11 61.57
N ARG A 557 5.90 -1.16 60.26
CA ARG A 557 6.98 -0.37 59.64
C ARG A 557 6.95 -0.44 58.10
N PRO A 558 7.24 0.67 57.41
CA PRO A 558 7.50 0.71 55.97
C PRO A 558 9.00 0.72 55.66
N ALA A 559 9.32 0.35 54.41
CA ALA A 559 10.38 0.91 53.58
C ALA A 559 9.92 0.84 52.13
#